data_AF-A0A955FSM7-F1
#
_entry.id   AF-A0A955FSM7-F1
#
_cell.length_a   1.000
_cell.length_b   1.000
_cell.length_c   1.000
_cell.angle_alpha   90.00
_cell.angle_beta   90.00
_cell.angle_gamma   90.00
#
_symmetry.space_group_name_H-M   'P 1'
#
loop_
_entity.id
_entity.type
_entity.pdbx_description
1 polymer ?
#
loop_
_entity_poly.entity_id
_entity_poly.type
_entity_poly.pdbx_seq_one_letter_code
_entity_poly.pdbx_strand_id
1 'polypeptide(L)'
;MLIRNSTNLRRKGIARHTFIVDTPGARGAVWIDATGTVLEAFHPSMAHLRGMNYKELEAYCKTKGWSLAGPIKDYGSKVIT
;
A
#
# COMPACT_ATOMS: atom_id res chain seq x y z
N MET A 1 -12.92 -6.66 7.46
CA MET A 1 -12.94 -6.40 6.00
C MET A 1 -11.82 -7.22 5.37
N LEU A 2 -12.16 -8.35 4.76
CA LEU A 2 -11.19 -9.31 4.23
C LEU A 2 -10.57 -8.81 2.91
N ILE A 3 -9.24 -8.66 2.92
CA ILE A 3 -8.17 -8.91 1.95
C ILE A 3 -8.58 -9.61 0.61
N ARG A 4 -9.69 -9.24 -0.03
CA ARG A 4 -10.13 -9.81 -1.31
C ARG A 4 -9.74 -8.92 -2.49
N ASN A 5 -9.72 -7.60 -2.30
CA ASN A 5 -9.35 -6.66 -3.36
C ASN A 5 -7.83 -6.60 -3.59
N SER A 6 -7.04 -6.61 -2.51
CA SER A 6 -5.59 -6.55 -2.58
C SER A 6 -4.95 -7.73 -3.32
N THR A 7 -5.51 -8.94 -3.14
CA THR A 7 -5.10 -10.14 -3.86
C THR A 7 -5.48 -10.06 -5.34
N ASN A 8 -6.62 -9.42 -5.68
CA ASN A 8 -7.07 -9.25 -7.07
C ASN A 8 -6.20 -8.26 -7.85
N LEU A 9 -5.80 -7.13 -7.26
CA LEU A 9 -4.91 -6.16 -7.94
C LEU A 9 -3.52 -6.76 -8.22
N ARG A 10 -3.00 -7.57 -7.30
CA ARG A 10 -1.74 -8.32 -7.49
C ARG A 10 -1.91 -9.46 -8.51
N ARG A 11 -2.98 -10.28 -8.42
CA ARG A 11 -3.23 -11.39 -9.36
C ARG A 11 -3.47 -10.94 -10.80
N LYS A 12 -4.00 -9.74 -11.00
CA LYS A 12 -4.18 -9.12 -12.32
C LYS A 12 -2.91 -8.43 -12.84
N GLY A 13 -1.81 -8.42 -12.07
CA GLY A 13 -0.55 -7.77 -12.44
C GLY A 13 -0.62 -6.23 -12.49
N ILE A 14 -1.68 -5.64 -11.90
CA ILE A 14 -1.94 -4.20 -11.95
C ILE A 14 -1.11 -3.49 -10.86
N ALA A 15 -1.06 -4.06 -9.65
CA ALA A 15 -0.19 -3.59 -8.58
C ALA A 15 1.19 -4.26 -8.68
N ARG A 16 2.23 -3.48 -8.98
CA ARG A 16 3.62 -3.97 -9.08
C ARG A 16 4.38 -3.86 -7.77
N HIS A 17 4.08 -2.85 -6.96
CA HIS A 17 4.75 -2.61 -5.69
C HIS A 17 3.72 -2.51 -4.57
N THR A 18 4.12 -2.93 -3.37
CA THR A 18 3.27 -2.80 -2.17
C THR A 18 4.11 -2.23 -1.05
N PHE A 19 3.64 -1.11 -0.50
CA PHE A 19 4.30 -0.40 0.59
C PHE A 19 3.45 -0.52 1.83
N ILE A 20 4.11 -0.54 2.99
CA ILE A 20 3.41 -0.46 4.27
C ILE A 20 3.49 0.98 4.76
N VAL A 21 2.33 1.50 5.14
CA VAL A 21 2.20 2.80 5.78
C VAL A 21 1.93 2.54 7.25
N ASP A 22 2.89 2.89 8.10
CA ASP A 22 2.77 2.81 9.55
C ASP A 22 2.41 4.18 10.10
N THR A 23 1.31 4.25 10.83
CA THR A 23 0.76 5.48 11.41
C THR A 23 0.57 5.30 12.91
N PRO A 24 0.59 6.37 13.72
CA PRO A 24 0.30 6.29 15.14
C PRO A 24 -1.14 5.81 15.39
N GLY A 25 -1.32 4.50 15.56
CA GLY A 25 -2.62 3.85 15.83
C GLY A 25 -3.19 2.99 14.71
N ALA A 26 -2.55 2.93 13.53
CA ALA A 26 -2.96 2.02 12.46
C ALA A 26 -1.81 1.67 11.53
N ARG A 27 -1.81 0.42 11.05
CA ARG A 27 -0.87 -0.05 10.03
C ARG A 27 -1.65 -0.47 8.80
N GLY A 28 -1.34 0.15 7.66
CA GLY A 28 -1.98 -0.11 6.38
C GLY A 28 -1.00 -0.51 5.30
N ALA A 29 -1.53 -1.01 4.18
CA ALA A 29 -0.78 -1.29 2.98
C ALA A 29 -1.33 -0.45 1.83
N VAL A 30 -0.46 0.03 0.96
CA VAL A 30 -0.84 0.69 -0.29
C VAL A 30 -0.26 -0.06 -1.47
N TRP A 31 -1.06 -0.20 -2.52
CA TRP A 31 -0.67 -0.85 -3.77
C TRP A 31 -0.35 0.19 -4.81
N ILE A 32 0.84 0.06 -5.40
CA ILE A 32 1.33 0.98 -6.41
C ILE A 32 1.49 0.24 -7.73
N ASP A 33 1.05 0.85 -8.82
CA ASP A 33 1.19 0.32 -10.17
C ASP A 33 2.62 0.46 -10.71
N ALA A 34 2.83 0.08 -11.98
CA ALA A 34 4.14 0.20 -12.64
C ALA A 34 4.59 1.65 -12.87
N THR A 35 3.65 2.61 -12.85
CA THR A 35 3.92 4.04 -13.07
C THR A 35 4.30 4.76 -11.78
N GLY A 36 4.16 4.09 -10.63
CA GLY A 36 4.37 4.70 -9.33
C GLY A 36 3.12 5.32 -8.73
N THR A 37 1.92 5.02 -9.26
CA THR A 37 0.65 5.56 -8.78
C THR A 37 -0.05 4.61 -7.80
N VAL A 38 -0.55 5.15 -6.69
CA VAL A 38 -1.32 4.40 -5.68
C VAL A 38 -2.69 4.04 -6.25
N LEU A 39 -2.96 2.74 -6.38
CA LEU A 39 -4.22 2.21 -6.88
C LEU A 39 -5.27 2.08 -5.78
N GLU A 40 -4.85 1.63 -4.60
CA GLU A 40 -5.75 1.30 -3.49
C GLU A 40 -4.95 1.29 -2.17
N ALA A 41 -5.66 1.51 -1.07
CA ALA A 41 -5.14 1.39 0.28
C ALA A 41 -5.99 0.40 1.09
N PHE A 42 -5.33 -0.38 1.96
CA PHE A 42 -5.97 -1.40 2.77
C PHE A 42 -6.85 -0.82 3.88
N HIS A 43 -6.38 0.27 4.49
CA HIS A 43 -7.04 0.87 5.65
C HIS A 43 -7.98 1.99 5.19
N PRO A 44 -9.23 2.07 5.68
CA PRO A 44 -10.19 3.10 5.25
C PRO A 44 -9.68 4.52 5.45
N SER A 45 -8.94 4.76 6.55
CA SER A 45 -8.33 6.07 6.81
C SER A 45 -7.28 6.47 5.77
N MET A 46 -6.84 5.55 4.92
CA MET A 46 -5.83 5.76 3.87
C MET A 46 -6.44 5.73 2.45
N ALA A 47 -7.77 5.62 2.31
CA ALA A 47 -8.43 5.61 1.00
C ALA A 47 -8.16 6.90 0.19
N HIS A 48 -7.92 8.03 0.88
CA HIS A 48 -7.56 9.31 0.29
C HIS A 48 -6.17 9.33 -0.38
N LEU A 49 -5.32 8.32 -0.15
CA LEU A 49 -4.01 8.20 -0.79
C LEU A 49 -4.11 7.68 -2.23
N ARG A 50 -5.28 7.16 -2.64
CA ARG A 50 -5.52 6.66 -3.99
C ARG A 50 -5.33 7.76 -5.02
N GLY A 51 -4.61 7.45 -6.09
CA GLY A 51 -4.27 8.37 -7.17
C GLY A 51 -3.00 9.18 -6.92
N MET A 52 -2.46 9.20 -5.70
CA MET A 52 -1.17 9.85 -5.43
C MET A 52 -0.04 9.05 -6.08
N ASN A 53 0.94 9.73 -6.65
CA ASN A 53 2.18 9.08 -7.07
C ASN A 53 3.10 8.84 -5.86
N TYR A 54 4.15 8.03 -6.05
CA TYR A 54 5.06 7.64 -4.98
C TYR A 54 5.70 8.86 -4.27
N LYS A 55 6.07 9.91 -4.99
CA LYS A 55 6.68 11.11 -4.39
C LYS A 55 5.67 11.87 -3.53
N GLU A 56 4.42 11.98 -3.99
CA GLU A 56 3.33 12.59 -3.22
C GLU A 56 3.01 11.78 -1.96
N LEU A 57 2.97 10.45 -2.08
CA LEU A 57 2.77 9.55 -0.96
C LEU A 57 3.89 9.67 0.08
N GLU A 58 5.15 9.68 -0.35
CA GLU A 58 6.32 9.80 0.52
C GLU A 58 6.32 11.16 1.23
N ALA A 59 6.05 12.24 0.51
CA ALA A 59 5.92 13.58 1.08
C ALA A 59 4.78 13.63 2.11
N TYR A 60 3.62 13.05 1.79
CA TYR A 60 2.47 13.02 2.68
C TYR A 60 2.77 12.25 3.98
N CYS A 61 3.39 11.07 3.87
CA CYS A 61 3.80 10.29 5.03
C CYS A 61 4.78 11.10 5.90
N LYS A 62 5.76 11.76 5.29
CA LYS A 62 6.72 12.62 6.01
C LYS A 62 6.03 13.78 6.74
N THR A 63 5.11 14.48 6.09
CA THR A 63 4.35 15.58 6.69
C THR A 63 3.49 15.12 7.87
N LYS A 64 2.95 13.90 7.81
CA LYS A 64 2.11 13.32 8.87
C LYS A 64 2.92 12.61 9.97
N GLY A 65 4.25 12.52 9.82
CA GLY A 65 5.10 11.74 10.73
C GLY A 65 4.88 10.23 10.63
N TRP A 66 4.38 9.76 9.49
CA TRP A 66 4.14 8.36 9.20
C TRP A 66 5.39 7.71 8.60
N SER A 67 5.56 6.42 8.85
CA SER A 67 6.66 5.65 8.28
C SER A 67 6.19 4.91 7.04
N LEU A 68 6.86 5.14 5.91
CA LEU A 68 6.67 4.38 4.69
C LEU A 68 7.76 3.31 4.62
N ALA A 69 7.41 2.06 4.90
CA ALA A 69 8.34 0.96 4.67
C ALA A 69 8.31 0.58 3.18
N GLY A 70 9.52 0.47 2.61
CA GLY A 70 9.77 0.21 1.20
C GLY A 70 9.07 -1.04 0.65
N PRO A 71 9.17 -1.28 -0.68
CA PRO A 71 8.39 -2.31 -1.32
C PRO A 71 8.68 -3.64 -0.63
N ILE A 72 7.63 -4.26 -0.08
CA ILE A 72 7.77 -5.59 0.51
C ILE A 72 8.21 -6.50 -0.64
N LYS A 73 9.51 -6.85 -0.68
CA LYS A 73 10.01 -7.98 -1.44
C LYS A 73 9.12 -9.15 -1.05
N ASP A 74 8.48 -9.76 -2.03
CA ASP A 74 7.51 -10.83 -1.86
C ASP A 74 7.74 -11.61 -0.57
N TYR A 75 6.82 -11.47 0.39
CA TYR A 75 6.51 -12.60 1.26
C TYR A 75 5.80 -13.63 0.37
N GLY A 76 6.58 -14.25 -0.52
CA GLY A 76 6.18 -15.43 -1.22
C GLY A 76 5.92 -16.49 -0.18
N SER A 77 4.64 -16.79 0.02
CA SER A 77 4.15 -18.02 0.62
C SER A 77 4.52 -18.24 2.09
N LYS A 78 3.60 -17.83 2.97
CA LYS A 78 2.87 -18.78 3.82
C LYS A 78 1.61 -18.07 4.33
N VAL A 79 0.47 -18.46 3.77
CA VAL A 79 -0.77 -18.47 4.53
C VAL A 79 -0.50 -19.41 5.69
N ILE A 80 -0.24 -18.88 6.88
CA ILE A 80 -0.37 -19.66 8.10
C ILE A 80 -1.88 -19.64 8.37
N THR A 81 -2.50 -20.81 8.17
CA THR A 81 -3.88 -21.12 8.52
C THR A 81 -4.18 -20.80 9.97
#